data_AF-A0A3G1A5C7-F1
#
_entry.id   AF-A0A3G1A5C7-F1
#
_cell.length_a   1.000
_cell.length_b   1.000
_cell.length_c   1.000
_cell.angle_alpha   90.00
_cell.angle_beta   90.00
_cell.angle_gamma   90.00
#
_symmetry.space_group_name_H-M   'P 1'
#
loop_
_entity.id
_entity.type
_entity.pdbx_description
1 polymer ?
#
loop_
_entity_poly.entity_id
_entity_poly.type
_entity_poly.pdbx_seq_one_letter_code
_entity_poly.pdbx_strand_id
1 'polypeptide(L)' 'MEYIRVLDRKGRLMLPKEWREKYARYRLVRVRIDGERIIIEPVKPEDFSSETDFLEPRFKSDGNREMA' A
#
# COMPACT_ATOMS: atom_id res chain seq x y z
N MET A 1 17.03 -8.64 -7.77
CA MET A 1 16.68 -9.47 -6.60
C MET A 1 15.23 -9.84 -6.75
N GLU A 2 14.91 -11.12 -6.74
CA GLU A 2 13.55 -11.63 -6.98
C GLU A 2 13.11 -12.46 -5.78
N TYR A 3 11.85 -12.31 -5.37
CA TYR A 3 11.26 -13.06 -4.27
C TYR A 3 9.89 -13.58 -4.67
N ILE A 4 9.68 -14.88 -4.48
CA ILE A 4 8.35 -15.45 -4.51
C ILE A 4 7.76 -15.37 -3.10
N ARG A 5 6.53 -14.86 -2.99
CA ARG A 5 5.78 -14.73 -1.74
C ARG A 5 4.35 -15.18 -1.96
N VAL A 6 3.80 -15.83 -0.94
CA VAL A 6 2.40 -16.25 -0.91
C VAL A 6 1.56 -15.07 -0.43
N LEU A 7 0.42 -14.85 -1.09
CA LEU A 7 -0.60 -13.93 -0.61
C LEU A 7 -1.32 -14.55 0.58
N ASP A 8 -1.61 -13.76 1.60
CA ASP A 8 -2.44 -14.26 2.68
C ASP A 8 -3.92 -14.39 2.26
N ARG A 9 -4.76 -14.93 3.16
CA ARG A 9 -6.20 -15.15 2.90
C ARG A 9 -7.00 -13.87 2.60
N LYS A 10 -6.44 -12.70 2.89
CA LYS A 10 -7.06 -11.39 2.60
C LYS A 10 -6.44 -10.72 1.38
N GLY A 11 -5.60 -11.43 0.62
CA GLY A 11 -4.90 -10.91 -0.55
C GLY A 11 -3.74 -9.96 -0.21
N ARG A 12 -3.25 -9.94 1.04
CA ARG A 12 -2.15 -9.04 1.43
C ARG A 12 -0.80 -9.64 1.03
N LEU A 13 0.06 -8.80 0.47
CA LEU A 13 1.46 -9.10 0.18
C LEU A 13 2.37 -8.40 1.20
N MET A 14 3.24 -9.17 1.86
CA MET A 14 4.28 -8.58 2.72
C MET A 14 5.47 -8.13 1.88
N LEU A 15 5.70 -6.82 1.85
CA LEU A 15 6.88 -6.24 1.21
C LEU A 15 8.15 -6.52 2.03
N PRO A 16 9.30 -6.78 1.36
CA PRO A 16 10.59 -6.99 2.02
C PRO A 16 10.92 -5.86 2.99
N LYS A 17 11.43 -6.22 4.18
CA LYS A 17 11.74 -5.27 5.26
C LYS A 17 12.69 -4.17 4.79
N GLU A 18 13.81 -4.54 4.18
CA GLU A 18 14.84 -3.62 3.67
C GLU A 18 14.27 -2.62 2.66
N TRP A 19 13.36 -3.07 1.79
CA TRP A 19 12.70 -2.19 0.83
C TRP A 19 11.78 -1.20 1.54
N ARG A 20 10.97 -1.65 2.51
CA ARG A 20 10.07 -0.77 3.27
C ARG A 20 10.82 0.30 4.05
N GLU A 21 11.92 -0.07 4.71
CA GLU A 21 12.75 0.86 5.49
C GLU A 21 13.44 1.91 4.61
N LYS A 22 13.87 1.49 3.41
CA LYS A 22 14.53 2.39 2.46
C LYS A 22 13.54 3.33 1.77
N TYR A 23 12.39 2.80 1.34
CA TYR A 23 11.53 3.49 0.38
C TYR A 23 10.12 3.83 0.90
N ALA A 24 9.49 2.99 1.72
CA ALA A 24 8.12 3.22 2.22
C ALA A 24 8.10 3.75 3.67
N ARG A 25 8.90 4.79 3.94
CA ARG A 25 9.10 5.33 5.31
C ARG A 25 7.80 5.78 5.98
N TYR A 26 6.87 6.32 5.21
CA TYR A 26 5.57 6.78 5.69
C TYR A 26 4.49 5.68 5.70
N ARG A 27 4.86 4.43 5.39
CA ARG A 27 3.93 3.31 5.17
C ARG A 27 2.90 3.60 4.07
N LEU A 28 3.20 4.55 3.18
CA LEU A 28 2.41 4.89 2.01
C LEU A 28 3.18 4.47 0.76
N VAL A 29 2.46 3.85 -0.17
CA VAL A 29 2.96 3.46 -1.49
C VAL A 29 1.88 3.76 -2.52
N ARG A 30 2.29 4.14 -3.72
CA ARG A 30 1.42 4.19 -4.88
C ARG A 30 1.30 2.79 -5.45
N VAL A 31 0.08 2.33 -5.69
CA VAL A 31 -0.19 1.06 -6.33
C VAL A 31 -0.89 1.33 -7.65
N ARG A 32 -0.29 0.85 -8.75
CA ARG A 32 -0.87 0.91 -10.10
C ARG A 32 -1.06 -0.50 -10.61
N ILE A 33 -2.21 -0.74 -11.25
CA ILE A 33 -2.54 -2.00 -11.89
C ILE A 33 -2.43 -1.78 -13.40
N ASP A 34 -1.63 -2.60 -14.06
CA ASP A 34 -1.43 -2.59 -15.51
C ASP A 34 -1.55 -4.03 -16.03
N GLY A 35 -2.77 -4.41 -16.41
CA GLY A 35 -3.11 -5.78 -16.81
C GLY A 35 -2.79 -6.79 -15.70
N GLU A 36 -1.83 -7.68 -15.97
CA GLU A 36 -1.36 -8.72 -15.05
C GLU A 36 -0.34 -8.21 -13.99
N ARG A 37 0.07 -6.94 -14.08
CA ARG A 37 1.15 -6.39 -13.26
C ARG A 37 0.60 -5.45 -12.20
N ILE A 38 1.01 -5.67 -10.95
CA ILE A 38 0.85 -4.69 -9.88
C ILE A 38 2.20 -3.99 -9.69
N ILE A 39 2.22 -2.68 -9.91
CA ILE A 39 3.40 -1.84 -9.77
C ILE A 39 3.26 -1.07 -8.46
N ILE A 40 4.22 -1.25 -7.55
CA ILE A 40 4.24 -0.61 -6.23
C ILE A 40 5.42 0.36 -6.20
N GLU A 41 5.12 1.64 -6.01
CA GLU A 41 6.10 2.72 -6.02
C GLU A 41 6.07 3.49 -4.69
N PRO A 42 7.22 3.97 -4.19
CA PRO A 42 7.26 4.85 -3.03
C PRO A 42 6.53 6.16 -3.33
N VAL A 43 5.78 6.68 -2.36
CA VAL A 43 5.27 8.05 -2.48
C VAL A 43 6.31 9.02 -1.94
N LYS A 44 6.63 10.06 -2.71
CA LYS A 44 7.52 11.14 -2.30
C LYS A 44 6.70 12.29 -1.71
N PRO A 45 7.28 13.12 -0.83
CA PRO A 45 6.61 14.32 -0.34
C PRO A 45 6.12 15.25 -1.47
N GLU A 46 6.87 15.31 -2.57
CA GLU A 46 6.55 16.09 -3.78
C GLU A 46 5.33 15.55 -4.54
N ASP A 47 4.92 14.30 -4.31
CA ASP A 47 3.72 13.71 -4.92
C ASP A 47 2.41 14.21 -4.28
N PHE A 48 2.49 14.94 -3.17
CA PHE A 48 1.32 15.45 -2.46
C PHE A 48 1.10 16.92 -2.79
N SER A 49 -0.07 17.24 -3.31
CA SER A 49 -0.44 18.63 -3.65
C SER A 49 -0.85 19.45 -2.41
N SER A 50 -1.18 18.79 -1.30
CA SER A 50 -1.56 19.42 -0.03
C SER A 50 -1.28 18.50 1.17
N GLU A 51 -0.97 19.07 2.34
CA GLU A 51 -0.66 18.34 3.58
C GLU A 51 -1.84 17.47 4.10
N THR A 52 -3.06 17.71 3.60
CA THR A 52 -4.28 16.98 3.95
C THR A 52 -4.32 15.55 3.41
N ASP A 53 -3.59 15.22 2.33
CA ASP A 53 -3.52 13.86 1.79
C ASP A 53 -2.71 12.89 2.70
N PHE A 54 -1.91 13.43 3.63
CA PHE A 54 -1.12 12.64 4.58
C PHE A 54 -1.93 12.08 5.76
N LEU A 55 -3.09 12.68 6.07
CA LEU A 55 -3.77 12.48 7.35
C LEU A 55 -4.89 11.42 7.32
N GLU A 56 -5.41 11.05 6.14
CA GLU A 56 -6.50 10.08 6.01
C GLU A 56 -6.19 8.79 5.21
N PRO A 57 -5.12 8.00 5.50
CA PRO A 57 -5.13 6.57 5.14
C PRO A 57 -5.90 5.73 6.17
N ARG A 58 -6.35 6.34 7.27
CA ARG A 58 -7.10 5.70 8.34
C ARG A 58 -8.52 5.40 7.86
N PHE A 59 -8.75 4.14 7.47
CA PHE A 59 -10.06 3.47 7.48
C PHE A 59 -11.10 3.91 6.42
N LYS A 60 -10.88 3.51 5.16
CA LYS A 60 -11.97 2.83 4.45
C LYS A 60 -11.71 1.32 4.50
N SER A 61 -11.68 0.78 5.73
CA SER A 61 -11.86 -0.65 5.92
C SER A 61 -13.33 -0.94 5.67
N ASP A 62 -13.59 -1.86 4.74
CA ASP A 62 -14.90 -2.45 4.50
C ASP A 62 -15.55 -2.86 5.82
N GLY A 63 -16.51 -2.04 6.25
CA GLY A 63 -17.41 -2.30 7.37
C GLY A 63 -18.77 -2.74 6.85
N ASN A 64 -18.82 -3.81 6.05
CA ASN A 64 -20.08 -4.54 5.89
C ASN A 64 -20.26 -5.40 7.16
N ARG A 65 -20.93 -4.85 8.17
CA ARG A 65 -21.56 -5.63 9.22
C ARG A 65 -23.07 -5.54 9.02
N GLU A 66 -23.62 -6.59 8.43
CA GLU A 66 -24.97 -7.04 8.72
C GLU A 66 -25.13 -7.15 10.25
N MET A 67 -26.09 -6.43 10.82
CA MET A 67 -26.88 -6.78 12.01
C MET A 67 -28.18 -5.95 11.89
N ALA A 68 -29.32 -6.58 11.59
CA ALA A 68 -30.23 -7.22 12.55
C ALA A 68 -30.98 -6.18 13.40
#